data_AF-A0A9E5BZC5-F1
#
_entry.id   AF-A0A9E5BZC5-F1
#
_cell.length_a   1.000
_cell.length_b   1.000
_cell.length_c   1.000
_cell.angle_alpha   90.00
_cell.angle_beta   90.00
_cell.angle_gamma   90.00
#
_symmetry.space_group_name_H-M   'P 1'
#
loop_
_entity.id
_entity.type
_entity.pdbx_description
1 polymer ?
#
loop_
_entity_poly.entity_id
_entity_poly.type
_entity_poly.pdbx_seq_one_letter_code
_entity_poly.pdbx_strand_id
1 'polypeptide(L)'
;MSDDASEERPVRTLKPGDRVLRVRTRRAKLPLIERRLEAPLVEAFRLFRDVATQTPILWFLSALLVLVIIGPIPVWLFERTAADADMHSYWVGLWWAVSAFSTVGHSGVSVETAGGRIVGSIYTVLSVSLFFGSVIAAFSSYFILTWRTPKRQLVDTINYYLQRVEELSVEELEDLEDMTRGLLLTARERVESQQKADETPPAQP
;
A
#
# COMPACT_ATOMS: atom_id res chain seq x y z
N MET A 1 -11.38 7.40 -36.33
CA MET A 1 -11.48 6.10 -35.64
C MET A 1 -10.06 5.67 -35.33
N SER A 2 -9.48 5.91 -34.16
CA SER A 2 -10.02 6.05 -32.81
C SER A 2 -9.15 7.01 -32.00
N ASP A 3 -9.79 7.96 -31.32
CA ASP A 3 -9.21 8.84 -30.32
C ASP A 3 -8.62 8.05 -29.15
N ASP A 4 -7.35 8.29 -28.84
CA ASP A 4 -6.70 7.86 -27.60
C ASP A 4 -6.73 9.05 -26.62
N ALA A 5 -7.83 9.12 -25.86
CA ALA A 5 -8.00 10.07 -24.78
C ALA A 5 -7.13 9.64 -23.59
N SER A 6 -5.88 10.09 -23.59
CA SER A 6 -5.02 10.06 -22.41
C SER A 6 -5.58 11.05 -21.37
N GLU A 7 -6.35 10.53 -20.43
CA GLU A 7 -6.80 11.26 -19.24
C GLU A 7 -5.59 11.88 -18.52
N GLU A 8 -5.39 13.18 -18.74
CA GLU A 8 -4.53 14.04 -17.94
C GLU A 8 -4.99 13.98 -16.48
N ARG A 9 -4.32 13.15 -15.68
CA ARG A 9 -4.49 13.21 -14.22
C ARG A 9 -3.92 14.54 -13.75
N PRO A 10 -4.71 15.42 -13.11
CA PRO A 10 -4.21 16.70 -12.65
C PRO A 10 -3.10 16.47 -11.64
N VAL A 11 -1.89 16.87 -12.02
CA VAL A 11 -0.72 16.90 -11.15
C VAL A 11 -1.07 17.88 -10.02
N ARG A 12 -1.06 17.40 -8.78
CA ARG A 12 -1.21 18.27 -7.60
C ARG A 12 -0.01 19.21 -7.56
N THR A 13 -0.21 20.42 -8.06
CA THR A 13 0.71 21.54 -7.91
C THR A 13 0.73 21.97 -6.45
N LEU A 14 1.92 21.99 -5.85
CA LEU A 14 2.13 22.60 -4.54
C LEU A 14 1.98 24.11 -4.72
N LYS A 15 0.99 24.73 -4.09
CA LYS A 15 0.78 26.17 -4.19
C LYS A 15 1.77 26.92 -3.28
N PRO A 16 2.35 28.05 -3.73
CA PRO A 16 3.11 28.94 -2.87
C PRO A 16 2.22 29.46 -1.73
N GLY A 17 2.49 29.03 -0.50
CA GLY A 17 1.67 29.35 0.68
C GLY A 17 1.59 28.23 1.73
N ASP A 18 1.98 27.00 1.36
CA ASP A 18 2.09 25.89 2.30
C ASP A 18 3.33 26.06 3.19
N ARG A 19 3.13 26.85 4.26
CA ARG A 19 3.97 27.05 5.45
C ARG A 19 5.38 26.47 5.35
N VAL A 20 6.29 27.30 4.88
CA VAL A 20 7.73 27.22 5.17
C VAL A 20 7.93 26.94 6.67
N LEU A 21 8.37 25.72 6.99
CA LEU A 21 8.91 25.38 8.30
C LEU A 21 10.16 26.23 8.52
N ARG A 22 10.01 27.35 9.22
CA ARG A 22 11.14 28.11 9.77
C ARG A 22 11.87 27.21 10.77
N VAL A 23 12.89 26.50 10.31
CA VAL A 23 13.83 25.78 11.18
C VAL A 23 14.70 26.82 11.87
N ARG A 24 14.20 27.34 13.00
CA ARG A 24 14.99 28.15 13.93
C ARG A 24 15.87 27.18 14.71
N THR A 25 17.13 27.06 14.31
CA THR A 25 18.16 26.26 14.97
C THR A 25 18.46 26.81 16.37
N ARG A 26 17.63 26.46 17.36
CA ARG A 26 18.07 26.44 18.76
C ARG A 26 18.81 25.11 18.96
N ARG A 27 20.11 25.18 19.23
CA ARG A 27 20.90 24.11 19.84
C ARG A 27 20.30 23.75 21.20
N ALA A 28 19.22 22.98 21.22
CA ALA A 28 18.85 22.19 22.38
C ALA A 28 19.72 20.93 22.30
N LYS A 29 20.46 20.64 23.39
CA LYS A 29 21.19 19.38 23.54
C LYS A 29 20.23 18.25 23.18
N LEU A 30 20.53 17.55 22.08
CA LEU A 30 19.76 16.38 21.67
C LEU A 30 19.88 15.37 22.82
N PRO A 31 18.81 15.06 23.57
CA PRO A 31 18.83 13.85 24.37
C PRO A 31 19.07 12.73 23.35
N LEU A 32 20.11 11.95 23.59
CA LEU A 32 20.38 10.73 22.85
C LEU A 32 19.03 10.03 22.66
N ILE A 33 18.61 9.92 21.41
CA ILE A 33 17.42 9.18 21.04
C ILE A 33 17.79 7.72 21.31
N GLU A 34 17.69 7.33 22.58
CA GLU A 34 17.43 5.96 22.95
C GLU A 34 16.22 5.57 22.13
N ARG A 35 16.46 4.64 21.20
CA ARG A 35 15.48 4.05 20.29
C ARG A 35 14.25 3.63 21.10
N ARG A 36 13.27 4.52 21.26
CA ARG A 36 11.91 4.14 21.60
C ARG A 36 11.33 3.46 20.37
N LEU A 37 11.54 2.15 20.34
CA LEU A 37 10.97 1.17 19.42
C LEU A 37 9.43 1.07 19.53
N GLU A 38 8.75 2.05 20.12
CA GLU A 38 7.33 1.98 20.50
C GLU A 38 6.40 2.75 19.56
N ALA A 39 6.95 3.59 18.68
CA ALA A 39 6.16 4.29 17.65
C ALA A 39 5.94 3.55 16.30
N PRO A 40 6.64 2.46 15.91
CA PRO A 40 6.48 1.90 14.57
C PRO A 40 5.09 1.24 14.39
N LEU A 41 4.51 0.73 15.47
CA LEU A 41 3.17 0.12 15.44
C LEU A 41 2.07 1.18 15.24
N VAL A 42 2.20 2.36 15.86
CA VAL A 42 1.19 3.42 15.74
C VAL A 42 1.25 4.09 14.36
N GLU A 43 2.46 4.31 13.84
CA GLU A 43 2.65 4.80 12.47
C GLU A 43 2.20 3.77 11.44
N ALA A 44 2.54 2.49 11.62
CA ALA A 44 2.04 1.41 10.78
C ALA A 44 0.51 1.32 10.83
N PHE A 45 -0.10 1.41 12.01
CA PHE A 45 -1.56 1.35 12.16
C PHE A 45 -2.27 2.57 11.54
N ARG A 46 -1.65 3.76 11.61
CA ARG A 46 -2.18 4.98 10.98
C ARG A 46 -2.12 4.87 9.46
N LEU A 47 -1.02 4.36 8.90
CA LEU A 47 -0.90 4.07 7.48
C LEU A 47 -1.88 2.97 7.04
N PHE A 48 -2.01 1.90 7.83
CA PHE A 48 -2.97 0.83 7.58
C PHE A 48 -4.40 1.36 7.56
N ARG A 49 -4.74 2.26 8.49
CA ARG A 49 -6.04 2.94 8.54
C ARG A 49 -6.25 3.82 7.32
N ASP A 50 -5.29 4.69 7.00
CA ASP A 50 -5.41 5.63 5.88
C ASP A 50 -5.51 4.88 4.54
N VAL A 51 -4.72 3.81 4.37
CA VAL A 51 -4.83 2.88 3.23
C VAL A 51 -6.18 2.16 3.24
N ALA A 52 -6.63 1.60 4.36
CA ALA A 52 -7.91 0.90 4.43
C ALA A 52 -9.11 1.80 4.08
N THR A 53 -9.08 3.08 4.43
CA THR A 53 -10.14 4.04 4.05
C THR A 53 -10.01 4.61 2.63
N GLN A 54 -8.80 4.70 2.07
CA GLN A 54 -8.60 5.25 0.71
C GLN A 54 -8.54 4.17 -0.38
N THR A 55 -8.32 2.90 -0.03
CA THR A 55 -8.29 1.79 -0.98
C THR A 55 -9.53 0.91 -0.86
N PRO A 56 -9.92 0.20 -1.93
CA PRO A 56 -11.07 -0.72 -1.93
C PRO A 56 -10.94 -1.94 -0.98
N ILE A 57 -9.96 -1.97 -0.07
CA ILE A 57 -9.74 -3.10 0.86
C ILE A 57 -10.96 -3.36 1.73
N LEU A 58 -11.62 -2.32 2.27
CA LEU A 58 -12.85 -2.50 3.05
C LEU A 58 -13.97 -3.15 2.23
N TRP A 59 -14.07 -2.80 0.94
CA TRP A 59 -15.02 -3.42 0.02
C TRP A 59 -14.68 -4.90 -0.20
N PHE A 60 -13.41 -5.23 -0.43
CA PHE A 60 -12.98 -6.63 -0.59
C PHE A 60 -13.20 -7.46 0.68
N LEU A 61 -12.93 -6.91 1.86
CA LEU A 61 -13.19 -7.58 3.14
C LEU A 61 -14.69 -7.77 3.38
N SER A 62 -15.50 -6.77 3.07
CA SER A 62 -16.96 -6.88 3.17
C SER A 62 -17.52 -7.93 2.21
N ALA A 63 -17.01 -7.97 0.98
CA ALA A 63 -17.39 -8.97 -0.02
C ALA A 63 -16.97 -10.37 0.43
N LEU A 64 -15.79 -10.52 1.02
CA LEU A 64 -15.33 -11.79 1.57
C LEU A 64 -16.21 -12.23 2.74
N LEU A 65 -16.57 -11.33 3.65
CA LEU A 65 -17.47 -11.63 4.77
C LEU A 65 -18.84 -12.11 4.28
N VAL A 66 -19.42 -11.39 3.31
CA VAL A 66 -20.69 -11.77 2.67
C VAL A 66 -20.55 -13.12 1.98
N LEU A 67 -19.46 -13.36 1.26
CA LEU A 67 -19.19 -14.62 0.58
C LEU A 67 -19.04 -15.78 1.58
N VAL A 68 -18.40 -15.59 2.73
CA VAL A 68 -18.27 -16.61 3.78
C VAL A 68 -19.63 -16.96 4.39
N ILE A 69 -20.49 -15.97 4.61
CA ILE A 69 -21.82 -16.22 5.19
C ILE A 69 -22.77 -16.86 4.17
N ILE A 70 -22.79 -16.36 2.92
CA ILE A 70 -23.78 -16.78 1.92
C ILE A 70 -23.28 -17.96 1.08
N GLY A 71 -21.99 -18.02 0.77
CA GLY A 71 -21.38 -19.03 -0.10
C GLY A 71 -21.61 -20.49 0.28
N PRO A 72 -21.62 -20.88 1.56
CA PRO A 72 -21.92 -22.28 1.93
C PRO A 72 -23.41 -22.65 1.83
N ILE A 73 -24.34 -21.70 1.70
CA ILE A 73 -25.78 -21.97 1.56
C ILE A 73 -26.09 -22.87 0.35
N PRO A 74 -25.67 -22.54 -0.88
CA PRO A 74 -25.95 -23.40 -2.03
C PRO A 74 -25.27 -24.77 -1.93
N VAL A 75 -24.05 -24.84 -1.38
CA VAL A 75 -23.36 -26.13 -1.16
C VAL A 75 -24.16 -27.01 -0.18
N TRP A 76 -24.59 -26.43 0.94
CA TRP A 76 -25.43 -27.11 1.93
C TRP A 76 -26.78 -27.57 1.34
N LEU A 77 -27.37 -26.76 0.45
CA LEU A 77 -28.64 -27.09 -0.19
C LEU A 77 -28.54 -28.33 -1.10
N PHE A 78 -27.40 -28.51 -1.77
CA PHE A 78 -27.12 -29.71 -2.54
C PHE A 78 -26.79 -30.89 -1.61
N GLU A 79 -25.88 -30.69 -0.66
CA GLU A 79 -25.41 -31.77 0.22
C GLU A 79 -26.50 -32.35 1.12
N ARG A 80 -27.46 -31.56 1.61
CA ARG A 80 -28.57 -32.08 2.45
C ARG A 80 -29.43 -33.15 1.78
N THR A 81 -29.31 -33.32 0.46
CA THR A 81 -30.07 -34.34 -0.30
C THR A 81 -29.32 -35.67 -0.44
N ALA A 82 -28.03 -35.72 -0.09
CA ALA A 82 -27.26 -36.96 -0.09
C ALA A 82 -27.49 -37.77 1.20
N ALA A 83 -27.49 -39.10 1.06
CA ALA A 83 -27.71 -40.03 2.17
C ALA A 83 -26.56 -40.03 3.19
N ASP A 84 -25.33 -39.83 2.73
CA ASP A 84 -24.09 -39.83 3.53
C ASP A 84 -23.49 -38.43 3.70
N ALA A 85 -24.34 -37.40 3.79
CA ALA A 85 -23.87 -36.02 3.85
C ALA A 85 -23.26 -35.66 5.21
N ASP A 86 -21.94 -35.44 5.28
CA ASP A 86 -21.27 -34.91 6.49
C ASP A 86 -21.78 -33.50 6.88
N MET A 87 -22.27 -32.74 5.90
CA MET A 87 -22.71 -31.35 6.05
C MET A 87 -24.16 -31.23 6.54
N HIS A 88 -24.43 -31.75 7.74
CA HIS A 88 -25.80 -31.83 8.30
C HIS A 88 -26.42 -30.48 8.71
N SER A 89 -25.62 -29.45 8.97
CA SER A 89 -26.13 -28.14 9.41
C SER A 89 -25.42 -27.00 8.69
N TYR A 90 -26.08 -25.86 8.60
CA TYR A 90 -25.50 -24.64 8.05
C TYR A 90 -24.20 -24.24 8.77
N TRP A 91 -24.11 -24.47 10.08
CA TRP A 91 -22.91 -24.15 10.87
C TRP A 91 -21.69 -24.97 10.46
N VAL A 92 -21.89 -26.25 10.16
CA VAL A 92 -20.84 -27.12 9.58
C VAL A 92 -20.42 -26.58 8.22
N GLY A 93 -21.37 -26.08 7.44
CA GLY A 93 -21.10 -25.41 6.17
C GLY A 93 -20.35 -24.09 6.28
N LEU A 94 -20.67 -23.28 7.29
CA LEU A 94 -19.97 -22.04 7.57
C LEU A 94 -18.52 -22.32 7.98
N TRP A 95 -18.30 -23.33 8.81
CA TRP A 95 -16.96 -23.81 9.13
C TRP A 95 -16.20 -24.29 7.88
N TRP A 96 -16.88 -25.05 7.00
CA TRP A 96 -16.31 -25.45 5.72
C TRP A 96 -15.89 -24.23 4.89
N ALA A 97 -16.78 -23.26 4.71
CA ALA A 97 -16.47 -22.02 4.00
C ALA A 97 -15.22 -21.30 4.56
N VAL A 98 -15.11 -21.20 5.89
CA VAL A 98 -13.97 -20.55 6.55
C VAL A 98 -12.65 -21.28 6.28
N SER A 99 -12.62 -22.60 6.42
CA SER A 99 -11.38 -23.36 6.19
C SER A 99 -11.00 -23.45 4.70
N ALA A 100 -11.98 -23.36 3.80
CA ALA A 100 -11.75 -23.32 2.35
C ALA A 100 -11.02 -22.04 1.91
N PHE A 101 -11.55 -20.85 2.23
CA PHE A 101 -10.91 -19.60 1.78
C PHE A 101 -9.55 -19.36 2.45
N SER A 102 -9.41 -19.82 3.70
CA SER A 102 -8.16 -19.70 4.46
C SER A 102 -7.11 -20.73 4.04
N THR A 103 -7.44 -21.64 3.11
CA THR A 103 -6.57 -22.71 2.61
C THR A 103 -6.08 -23.70 3.67
N VAL A 104 -6.66 -23.66 4.87
CA VAL A 104 -6.43 -24.66 5.92
C VAL A 104 -6.95 -26.02 5.46
N GLY A 105 -8.07 -26.01 4.72
CA GLY A 105 -8.75 -27.22 4.27
C GLY A 105 -9.52 -27.91 5.41
N HIS A 106 -10.41 -28.82 5.03
CA HIS A 106 -11.29 -29.55 5.94
C HIS A 106 -10.92 -31.03 5.89
N SER A 107 -10.70 -31.64 7.05
CA SER A 107 -10.39 -33.07 7.16
C SER A 107 -11.59 -33.93 7.57
N GLY A 108 -12.77 -33.35 7.80
CA GLY A 108 -13.94 -34.08 8.32
C GLY A 108 -15.30 -33.62 7.80
N VAL A 109 -15.32 -32.87 6.69
CA VAL A 109 -16.56 -32.50 5.97
C VAL A 109 -16.29 -32.67 4.48
N SER A 110 -16.83 -33.73 3.88
CA SER A 110 -16.78 -33.93 2.44
C SER A 110 -18.03 -33.39 1.74
N VAL A 111 -17.89 -33.14 0.45
CA VAL A 111 -18.97 -32.71 -0.45
C VAL A 111 -19.13 -33.83 -1.48
N GLU A 112 -20.20 -34.60 -1.35
CA GLU A 112 -20.37 -35.83 -2.14
C GLU A 112 -21.23 -35.64 -3.38
N THR A 113 -22.12 -34.64 -3.38
CA THR A 113 -22.99 -34.38 -4.52
C THR A 113 -22.23 -33.74 -5.67
N ALA A 114 -22.57 -34.13 -6.90
CA ALA A 114 -21.97 -33.53 -8.10
C ALA A 114 -22.24 -32.01 -8.17
N GLY A 115 -23.45 -31.57 -7.82
CA GLY A 115 -23.81 -30.15 -7.77
C GLY A 115 -23.04 -29.38 -6.68
N GLY A 116 -22.93 -29.97 -5.49
CA GLY A 116 -22.14 -29.42 -4.39
C GLY A 116 -20.67 -29.26 -4.75
N ARG A 117 -20.06 -30.24 -5.44
CA ARG A 117 -18.66 -30.17 -5.89
C ARG A 117 -18.43 -29.05 -6.90
N ILE A 118 -19.34 -28.84 -7.86
CA ILE A 118 -19.23 -27.74 -8.83
C ILE A 118 -19.30 -26.39 -8.11
N VAL A 119 -20.34 -26.19 -7.30
CA VAL A 119 -20.54 -24.92 -6.58
C VAL A 119 -19.41 -24.68 -5.57
N GLY A 120 -19.00 -25.71 -4.84
CA GLY A 120 -17.91 -25.65 -3.88
C GLY A 120 -16.56 -25.36 -4.52
N SER A 121 -16.31 -25.86 -5.73
CA SER A 121 -15.10 -25.53 -6.49
C SER A 121 -15.08 -24.06 -6.90
N ILE A 122 -16.21 -23.54 -7.42
CA ILE A 122 -16.35 -22.12 -7.78
C ILE A 122 -16.17 -21.24 -6.54
N TYR A 123 -16.82 -21.60 -5.43
CA TYR A 123 -16.68 -20.94 -4.15
C TYR A 123 -15.21 -20.87 -3.70
N THR A 124 -14.48 -21.98 -3.79
CA THR A 124 -13.08 -22.08 -3.38
C THR A 124 -12.21 -21.12 -4.19
N VAL A 125 -12.34 -21.13 -5.52
CA VAL A 125 -11.57 -20.23 -6.39
C VAL A 125 -11.85 -18.76 -6.05
N LEU A 126 -13.13 -18.38 -5.99
CA LEU A 126 -13.52 -16.99 -5.72
C LEU A 126 -13.07 -16.52 -4.34
N SER A 127 -13.27 -17.33 -3.31
CA SER A 127 -12.97 -16.95 -1.93
C SER A 127 -11.46 -16.85 -1.68
N VAL A 128 -10.66 -17.78 -2.19
CA VAL A 128 -9.19 -17.75 -2.10
C VAL A 128 -8.63 -16.56 -2.89
N SER A 129 -9.09 -16.33 -4.12
CA SER A 129 -8.66 -15.18 -4.92
C SER A 129 -8.99 -13.85 -4.23
N LEU A 130 -10.17 -13.74 -3.61
CA LEU A 130 -10.58 -12.53 -2.89
C LEU A 130 -9.74 -12.31 -1.62
N PHE A 131 -9.52 -13.37 -0.84
CA PHE A 131 -8.71 -13.32 0.37
C PHE A 131 -7.26 -12.93 0.06
N PHE A 132 -6.55 -13.71 -0.76
CA PHE A 132 -5.16 -13.41 -1.08
C PHE A 132 -5.00 -12.14 -1.90
N GLY A 133 -5.95 -11.85 -2.81
CA GLY A 133 -5.96 -10.60 -3.57
C GLY A 133 -6.03 -9.38 -2.65
N SER A 134 -6.86 -9.42 -1.61
CA SER A 134 -6.95 -8.33 -0.62
C SER A 134 -5.66 -8.16 0.19
N VAL A 135 -5.02 -9.28 0.60
CA VAL A 135 -3.76 -9.27 1.34
C VAL A 135 -2.63 -8.70 0.47
N ILE A 136 -2.47 -9.20 -0.76
CA ILE A 136 -1.46 -8.72 -1.71
C ILE A 136 -1.67 -7.22 -1.99
N ALA A 137 -2.90 -6.78 -2.22
CA ALA A 137 -3.20 -5.37 -2.44
C ALA A 137 -2.79 -4.49 -1.25
N ALA A 138 -3.04 -4.94 -0.02
CA ALA A 138 -2.62 -4.25 1.19
C ALA A 138 -1.09 -4.11 1.26
N PHE A 139 -0.36 -5.20 1.02
CA PHE A 139 1.10 -5.19 0.98
C PHE A 139 1.63 -4.30 -0.15
N SER A 140 1.13 -4.45 -1.38
CA SER A 140 1.54 -3.63 -2.52
C SER A 140 1.31 -2.14 -2.25
N SER A 141 0.21 -1.75 -1.61
CA SER A 141 -0.03 -0.36 -1.23
C SER A 141 1.04 0.17 -0.27
N TYR A 142 1.39 -0.60 0.76
CA TYR A 142 2.47 -0.26 1.70
C TYR A 142 3.81 -0.07 0.98
N PHE A 143 4.18 -1.00 0.10
CA PHE A 143 5.41 -0.92 -0.67
C PHE A 143 5.39 0.26 -1.65
N ILE A 144 4.30 0.48 -2.39
CA ILE A 144 4.20 1.62 -3.33
C ILE A 144 4.34 2.96 -2.60
N LEU A 145 3.73 3.11 -1.43
CA LEU A 145 3.83 4.34 -0.63
C LEU A 145 5.23 4.55 -0.05
N THR A 146 5.90 3.47 0.35
CA THR A 146 7.26 3.54 0.93
C THR A 146 8.34 3.75 -0.15
N TRP A 147 8.15 3.19 -1.34
CA TRP A 147 9.15 3.18 -2.42
C TRP A 147 9.01 4.32 -3.43
N ARG A 148 7.92 5.11 -3.38
CA ARG A 148 7.87 6.43 -4.01
C ARG A 148 8.70 7.42 -3.19
N THR A 149 10.03 7.25 -3.21
CA THR A 149 10.94 8.24 -2.63
C THR A 149 10.70 9.58 -3.31
N PRO A 150 10.49 10.69 -2.57
CA PRO A 150 10.24 12.03 -3.15
C PRO A 150 11.28 12.44 -4.20
N LYS A 151 12.50 11.91 -4.08
CA LYS A 151 13.62 12.16 -4.98
C LYS A 151 13.34 11.81 -6.44
N ARG A 152 12.63 10.72 -6.74
CA ARG A 152 12.36 10.34 -8.15
C ARG A 152 11.38 11.30 -8.79
N GLN A 153 10.29 11.65 -8.09
CA GLN A 153 9.33 12.64 -8.58
C GLN A 153 9.97 14.01 -8.80
N LEU A 154 10.87 14.45 -7.91
CA LEU A 154 11.61 15.70 -8.08
C LEU A 154 12.54 15.66 -9.31
N VAL A 155 13.28 14.57 -9.51
CA VAL A 155 14.16 14.40 -10.68
C VAL A 155 13.36 14.38 -11.99
N ASP A 156 12.23 13.69 -12.01
CA ASP A 156 11.37 13.62 -13.20
C ASP A 156 10.76 15.00 -13.51
N THR A 157 10.35 15.75 -12.49
CA THR A 157 9.82 17.11 -12.63
C THR A 157 10.89 18.09 -13.13
N ILE A 158 12.11 18.02 -12.59
CA ILE A 158 13.25 18.83 -13.06
C ILE A 158 13.60 18.47 -14.51
N ASN A 159 13.65 17.18 -14.86
CA ASN A 159 13.91 16.76 -16.24
C ASN A 159 12.83 17.26 -17.21
N TYR A 160 11.56 17.23 -16.80
CA TYR A 160 10.46 17.77 -17.60
C TYR A 160 10.63 19.27 -17.86
N TYR A 161 10.90 20.07 -16.82
CA TYR A 161 11.16 21.51 -16.98
C TYR A 161 12.43 21.79 -17.80
N LEU A 162 13.50 21.01 -17.64
CA LEU A 162 14.72 21.15 -18.44
C LEU A 162 14.49 20.82 -19.92
N GLN A 163 13.66 19.83 -20.23
CA GLN A 163 13.32 19.47 -21.61
C GLN A 163 12.49 20.55 -22.31
N ARG A 164 11.73 21.34 -21.54
CA ARG A 164 10.82 22.36 -22.06
C ARG A 164 11.32 23.79 -21.83
N VAL A 165 12.59 23.98 -21.46
CA VAL A 165 13.15 25.25 -20.96
C VAL A 165 12.87 26.48 -21.86
N GLU A 166 12.73 26.27 -23.16
CA GLU A 166 12.45 27.32 -24.15
C GLU A 166 10.99 27.78 -24.17
N GLU A 167 10.05 26.99 -23.62
CA GLU A 167 8.62 27.30 -23.56
C GLU A 167 8.12 27.59 -22.13
N LEU A 168 9.01 27.69 -21.14
CA LEU A 168 8.62 27.98 -19.75
C LEU A 168 8.12 29.42 -19.61
N SER A 169 7.08 29.59 -18.81
CA SER A 169 6.68 30.91 -18.29
C SER A 169 7.70 31.43 -17.28
N VAL A 170 7.70 32.75 -17.03
CA VAL A 170 8.63 33.39 -16.08
C VAL A 170 8.49 32.81 -14.67
N GLU A 171 7.27 32.47 -14.24
CA GLU A 171 7.01 31.85 -12.94
C GLU A 171 7.56 30.42 -12.87
N GLU A 172 7.41 29.61 -13.93
CA GLU A 172 7.98 28.25 -13.96
C GLU A 172 9.53 28.26 -13.98
N LEU A 173 10.13 29.30 -14.57
CA LEU A 173 11.58 29.47 -14.60
C LEU A 173 12.14 29.82 -13.22
N GLU A 174 11.45 30.68 -12.46
CA GLU A 174 11.79 30.98 -11.06
C GLU A 174 11.66 29.72 -10.18
N ASP A 175 10.61 28.93 -10.37
CA ASP A 175 10.42 27.66 -9.65
C ASP A 175 11.58 26.67 -9.94
N LEU A 176 12.01 26.57 -11.20
CA LEU A 176 13.15 25.73 -11.58
C LEU A 176 14.46 26.21 -10.96
N GLU A 177 14.69 27.53 -10.93
CA GLU A 177 15.86 28.14 -10.32
C GLU A 177 15.93 27.83 -8.82
N ASP A 178 14.83 28.02 -8.11
CA ASP A 178 14.76 27.79 -6.66
C ASP A 178 14.96 26.31 -6.29
N MET A 179 14.34 25.40 -7.05
CA MET A 179 14.58 23.95 -6.88
C MET A 179 16.05 23.59 -7.10
N THR A 180 16.66 24.13 -8.16
CA THR A 180 18.07 23.85 -8.51
C THR A 180 19.02 24.40 -7.46
N ARG A 181 18.79 25.63 -6.96
CA ARG A 181 19.57 26.25 -5.88
C ARG A 181 19.47 25.45 -4.59
N GLY A 182 18.27 24.99 -4.22
CA GLY A 182 18.06 24.15 -3.03
C GLY A 182 18.84 22.84 -3.09
N LEU A 183 18.87 22.19 -4.27
CA LEU A 183 19.67 20.99 -4.49
C LEU A 183 21.18 21.27 -4.43
N LEU A 184 21.63 22.37 -5.04
CA LEU A 184 23.04 22.76 -5.03
C LEU A 184 23.56 22.98 -3.60
N LEU A 185 22.78 23.67 -2.76
CA LEU A 185 23.11 23.89 -1.35
C LEU A 185 23.21 22.57 -0.58
N THR A 186 22.24 21.67 -0.77
CA THR A 186 22.23 20.36 -0.10
C THR A 186 23.40 19.47 -0.55
N ALA A 187 23.74 19.49 -1.83
CA ALA A 187 24.89 18.76 -2.37
C ALA A 187 26.20 19.32 -1.81
N ARG A 188 26.32 20.64 -1.74
CA ARG A 188 27.48 21.32 -1.16
C ARG A 188 27.68 20.96 0.31
N GLU A 189 26.62 21.01 1.12
CA GLU A 189 26.69 20.61 2.54
C GLU A 189 27.15 19.15 2.70
N ARG A 190 26.70 18.24 1.84
CA ARG A 190 27.15 16.84 1.85
C ARG A 190 28.63 16.71 1.53
N VAL A 191 29.12 17.40 0.51
CA VAL A 191 30.53 17.37 0.13
C VAL A 191 31.39 17.96 1.26
N GLU A 192 30.99 19.09 1.84
CA GLU A 192 31.68 19.72 2.97
C GLU A 192 31.66 18.81 4.21
N SER A 193 30.56 18.08 4.46
CA SER A 193 30.48 17.11 5.55
C SER A 193 31.36 15.87 5.33
N GLN A 194 31.50 15.41 4.09
CA GLN A 194 32.40 14.31 3.74
C GLN A 194 33.87 14.73 3.86
N GLN A 195 34.23 15.94 3.39
CA GLN A 195 35.58 16.48 3.53
C GLN A 195 35.97 16.64 5.01
N LYS A 196 35.08 17.16 5.86
CA LYS A 196 35.34 17.25 7.31
C LYS A 196 35.48 15.89 8.00
N ALA A 197 34.75 14.88 7.53
CA ALA A 197 34.87 13.53 8.05
C ALA A 197 36.22 12.87 7.66
N ASP A 198 36.75 13.21 6.48
CA ASP A 198 38.03 12.71 5.98
C ASP A 198 39.24 13.44 6.60
N GLU A 199 39.08 14.70 7.00
CA GLU A 199 40.11 15.50 7.68
C GLU A 199 40.26 15.23 9.18
N THR A 200 39.36 14.45 9.81
CA THR A 200 39.44 14.14 11.25
C THR A 200 40.19 12.82 11.47
N PRO A 201 41.44 12.82 11.98
CA PRO A 201 42.19 11.58 12.21
C PRO A 201 41.52 10.73 13.30
N PRO A 202 41.60 9.39 13.24
CA PRO A 202 41.03 8.54 14.27
C PRO A 202 41.64 8.92 15.62
N ALA A 203 40.76 9.22 16.59
CA ALA A 203 41.15 9.40 17.98
C ALA A 203 41.95 8.16 18.41
N GLN A 204 43.22 8.40 18.74
CA GLN A 204 44.12 7.33 19.20
C GLN A 204 43.53 6.72 20.48
N PRO A 205 43.60 5.38 20.62
CA PRO A 205 42.96 4.63 21.70
C PRO A 205 43.48 4.97 23.10
#